data_AF-A0A1T5CF26-F1
#
_entry.id   AF-A0A1T5CF26-F1
#
_cell.length_a   1.000
_cell.length_b   1.000
_cell.length_c   1.000
_cell.angle_alpha   90.00
_cell.angle_beta   90.00
_cell.angle_gamma   90.00
#
_symmetry.space_group_name_H-M   'P 1'
#
loop_
_entity.id
_entity.type
_entity.pdbx_description
1 polymer ?
#
loop_
_entity_poly.entity_id
_entity_poly.type
_entity_poly.pdbx_seq_one_letter_code
_entity_poly.pdbx_strand_id
1 'polypeptide(L)'
;MNNNEKYKITSNEYADLIIAYNGNMDILESNPNYSYNLINDKLAILHIPVNEITENGIYRFSYSSMPKCYGIMTYIQAENVPGFTLHQLPSETLTGKGVIIGIVDTGIVYTMPVFQYPDKTSKIISIWDQTIESNHNPNGFYYGTEYNRDQINAAINSDNPHNIVPSTDDIGEGTAMAGIAAAFYDQKKQFAGEAINSELVIVKLKPAKPYLKDFFGIPEDAICYQENDFMMGIKYLLAIANRENRPIVICTGIGSSQGSHTGNDIISN
;
A
#
# COMPACT_ATOMS: atom_id res chain seq x y z
N MET A 1 -2.74 -3.96 -19.86
CA MET A 1 -4.02 -3.88 -19.12
C MET A 1 -4.92 -2.85 -19.77
N ASN A 2 -6.24 -3.08 -19.80
CA ASN A 2 -7.25 -2.08 -20.19
C ASN A 2 -8.48 -2.17 -19.28
N ASN A 3 -9.44 -1.24 -19.43
CA ASN A 3 -10.64 -1.18 -18.58
C ASN A 3 -11.53 -2.43 -18.66
N ASN A 4 -11.51 -3.17 -19.76
CA ASN A 4 -12.29 -4.40 -19.91
C ASN A 4 -11.63 -5.59 -19.22
N GLU A 5 -10.33 -5.53 -18.94
CA GLU A 5 -9.56 -6.63 -18.35
C GLU A 5 -9.16 -6.37 -16.89
N LYS A 6 -9.44 -5.17 -16.36
CA LYS A 6 -9.03 -4.76 -15.01
C LYS A 6 -9.54 -5.68 -13.91
N TYR A 7 -10.66 -6.35 -14.13
CA TYR A 7 -11.24 -7.32 -13.20
C TYR A 7 -10.27 -8.49 -12.90
N LYS A 8 -9.32 -8.81 -13.80
CA LYS A 8 -8.31 -9.86 -13.58
C LYS A 8 -7.36 -9.54 -12.41
N ILE A 9 -7.23 -8.26 -12.04
CA ILE A 9 -6.39 -7.82 -10.92
C ILE A 9 -7.00 -8.20 -9.57
N THR A 10 -8.33 -8.09 -9.43
CA THR A 10 -9.05 -8.31 -8.17
C THR A 10 -9.77 -9.65 -8.10
N SER A 11 -10.11 -10.26 -9.24
CA SER A 11 -10.75 -11.57 -9.29
C SER A 11 -9.84 -12.70 -8.80
N ASN A 12 -10.43 -13.62 -8.05
CA ASN A 12 -9.77 -14.85 -7.58
C ASN A 12 -9.67 -15.92 -8.68
N GLU A 13 -10.30 -15.72 -9.85
CA GLU A 13 -10.17 -16.58 -11.03
C GLU A 13 -8.83 -16.39 -11.77
N TYR A 14 -8.01 -15.43 -11.32
CA TYR A 14 -6.73 -15.10 -11.94
C TYR A 14 -5.61 -15.09 -10.90
N ALA A 15 -4.50 -15.72 -11.27
CA ALA A 15 -3.24 -15.64 -10.55
C ALA A 15 -2.38 -14.49 -11.09
N ASP A 16 -1.54 -13.93 -10.22
CA ASP A 16 -0.63 -12.83 -10.53
C ASP A 16 0.80 -13.38 -10.52
N LEU A 17 1.60 -13.11 -11.56
CA LEU A 17 3.01 -13.49 -11.62
C LEU A 17 3.87 -12.25 -11.81
N ILE A 18 4.98 -12.14 -11.08
CA ILE A 18 5.97 -11.08 -11.31
C ILE A 18 7.02 -11.60 -12.28
N ILE A 19 7.13 -10.96 -13.44
CA ILE A 19 8.03 -11.39 -14.51
C ILE A 19 9.00 -10.28 -14.91
N ALA A 20 10.25 -10.66 -15.15
CA ALA A 20 11.24 -9.78 -15.75
C ALA A 20 11.05 -9.75 -17.27
N TYR A 21 10.68 -8.59 -17.79
CA TYR A 21 10.49 -8.36 -19.23
C TYR A 21 11.56 -7.43 -19.82
N ASN A 22 12.22 -6.60 -19.00
CA ASN A 22 13.35 -5.74 -19.41
C ASN A 22 13.05 -4.90 -20.67
N GLY A 23 11.85 -4.33 -20.76
CA GLY A 23 11.40 -3.55 -21.92
C GLY A 23 10.95 -4.38 -23.12
N ASN A 24 11.12 -5.70 -23.11
CA ASN A 24 10.71 -6.58 -24.21
C ASN A 24 9.22 -6.97 -24.09
N MET A 25 8.37 -6.27 -24.84
CA MET A 25 6.92 -6.48 -24.83
C MET A 25 6.51 -7.83 -25.41
N ASP A 26 7.32 -8.46 -26.27
CA ASP A 26 7.01 -9.77 -26.85
C ASP A 26 6.87 -10.85 -25.76
N ILE A 27 7.58 -10.72 -24.64
CA ILE A 27 7.45 -11.60 -23.48
C ILE A 27 6.03 -11.53 -22.90
N LEU A 28 5.50 -10.31 -22.78
CA LEU A 28 4.19 -10.04 -22.19
C LEU A 28 3.03 -10.34 -23.15
N GLU A 29 3.26 -10.17 -24.45
CA GLU A 29 2.23 -10.24 -25.50
C GLU A 29 2.21 -11.59 -26.23
N SER A 30 3.07 -12.52 -25.82
CA SER A 30 3.17 -13.87 -26.39
C SER A 30 1.88 -14.71 -26.25
N ASN A 31 1.01 -14.40 -25.28
CA ASN A 31 -0.26 -15.09 -25.10
C ASN A 31 -1.42 -14.09 -24.98
N PRO A 32 -2.38 -14.08 -25.93
CA PRO A 32 -3.50 -13.14 -25.94
C PRO A 32 -4.51 -13.35 -24.81
N ASN A 33 -4.46 -14.47 -24.09
CA ASN A 33 -5.34 -14.72 -22.95
C ASN A 33 -4.84 -14.07 -21.66
N TYR A 34 -3.57 -13.64 -21.62
CA TYR A 34 -2.98 -12.99 -20.46
C TYR A 34 -3.12 -11.48 -20.54
N SER A 35 -3.18 -10.85 -19.39
CA SER A 35 -3.12 -9.40 -19.27
C SER A 35 -1.97 -9.02 -18.38
N TYR A 36 -1.44 -7.80 -18.53
CA TYR A 36 -0.30 -7.38 -17.72
C TYR A 36 -0.42 -5.94 -17.23
N ASN A 37 0.17 -5.67 -16.07
CA ASN A 37 0.46 -4.34 -15.55
C ASN A 37 1.97 -4.14 -15.46
N LEU A 38 2.49 -3.00 -15.91
CA LEU A 38 3.91 -2.69 -15.76
C LEU A 38 4.18 -2.18 -14.34
N ILE A 39 5.18 -2.71 -13.67
CA ILE A 39 5.66 -2.16 -12.40
C ILE A 39 6.64 -1.03 -12.73
N ASN A 40 7.71 -1.36 -13.45
CA ASN A 40 8.71 -0.44 -13.96
C ASN A 40 9.15 -0.88 -15.37
N ASP A 41 10.30 -0.41 -15.85
CA ASP A 41 10.89 -0.75 -17.15
C ASP A 41 11.46 -2.18 -17.23
N LYS A 42 11.61 -2.87 -16.08
CA LYS A 42 12.17 -4.22 -15.98
C LYS A 42 11.14 -5.28 -15.63
N LEU A 43 10.18 -4.93 -14.79
CA LEU A 43 9.25 -5.86 -14.16
C LEU A 43 7.80 -5.56 -14.54
N ALA A 44 7.05 -6.62 -14.76
CA ALA A 44 5.61 -6.59 -14.99
C ALA A 44 4.89 -7.63 -14.13
N ILE A 45 3.61 -7.39 -13.90
CA ILE A 45 2.67 -8.34 -13.31
C ILE A 45 1.90 -8.95 -14.47
N LEU A 46 2.00 -10.27 -14.64
CA LEU A 46 1.19 -11.04 -15.58
C LEU A 46 -0.01 -11.62 -14.84
N HIS A 47 -1.20 -11.45 -15.38
CA HIS A 47 -2.45 -12.02 -14.87
C HIS A 47 -2.85 -13.19 -15.76
N ILE A 48 -2.84 -14.39 -15.18
CA ILE A 48 -3.16 -15.65 -15.88
C ILE A 48 -4.36 -16.33 -15.22
N PRO A 49 -5.13 -17.17 -15.93
CA PRO A 49 -6.16 -17.99 -15.30
C PRO A 49 -5.59 -18.82 -14.13
N VAL A 50 -6.27 -18.83 -12.99
CA VAL A 50 -5.76 -19.48 -11.77
C VAL A 50 -5.57 -20.99 -11.93
N ASN A 51 -6.35 -21.63 -12.82
CA ASN A 51 -6.22 -23.05 -13.14
C ASN A 51 -4.92 -23.40 -13.89
N GLU A 52 -4.13 -22.41 -14.32
CA GLU A 52 -2.79 -22.64 -14.86
C GLU A 52 -1.72 -22.82 -13.76
N ILE A 53 -2.01 -22.47 -12.51
CA ILE A 53 -1.13 -22.70 -11.34
C ILE A 53 -1.18 -24.18 -10.95
N THR A 54 -0.55 -25.01 -11.78
CA THR A 54 -0.36 -26.45 -11.61
C THR A 54 1.14 -26.75 -11.47
N GLU A 55 1.53 -27.99 -11.17
CA GLU A 55 2.96 -28.40 -11.20
C GLU A 55 3.63 -28.02 -12.53
N ASN A 56 2.97 -28.31 -13.66
CA ASN A 56 3.45 -27.92 -14.99
C ASN A 56 3.50 -26.39 -15.17
N GLY A 57 2.55 -25.65 -14.59
CA GLY A 57 2.56 -24.20 -14.55
C GLY A 57 3.77 -23.65 -13.80
N ILE A 58 4.12 -24.22 -12.65
CA ILE A 58 5.29 -23.84 -11.87
C ILE A 58 6.58 -24.11 -12.66
N TYR A 59 6.68 -25.25 -13.35
CA TYR A 59 7.82 -25.51 -14.24
C TYR A 59 7.92 -24.50 -15.39
N ARG A 60 6.78 -24.09 -15.96
CA ARG A 60 6.74 -23.13 -17.06
C ARG A 60 7.11 -21.71 -16.63
N PHE A 61 6.57 -21.26 -15.49
CA PHE A 61 6.70 -19.87 -15.05
C PHE A 61 7.79 -19.63 -14.01
N SER A 62 8.40 -20.70 -13.46
CA SER A 62 9.28 -20.68 -12.29
C SER A 62 8.56 -20.28 -11.00
N TYR A 63 8.96 -20.94 -9.90
CA TYR A 63 8.58 -20.56 -8.53
C TYR A 63 8.91 -19.09 -8.23
N SER A 64 10.04 -18.59 -8.77
CA SER A 64 10.51 -17.22 -8.52
C SER A 64 9.58 -16.13 -9.06
N SER A 65 8.65 -16.49 -9.97
CA SER A 65 7.67 -15.54 -10.51
C SER A 65 6.43 -15.43 -9.63
N MET A 66 6.25 -16.32 -8.64
CA MET A 66 5.12 -16.22 -7.72
C MET A 66 5.35 -15.03 -6.76
N PRO A 67 4.40 -14.09 -6.64
CA PRO A 67 4.51 -13.01 -5.68
C PRO A 67 4.67 -13.57 -4.28
N LYS A 68 5.55 -12.98 -3.47
CA LYS A 68 5.64 -13.33 -2.05
C LYS A 68 4.46 -12.77 -1.26
N CYS A 69 4.22 -13.34 -0.09
CA CYS A 69 3.25 -12.91 0.89
C CYS A 69 3.94 -12.15 2.03
N TYR A 70 3.33 -11.04 2.43
CA TYR A 70 3.80 -10.13 3.47
C TYR A 70 2.78 -10.09 4.61
N GLY A 71 3.26 -10.22 5.84
CA GLY A 71 2.45 -10.07 7.06
C GLY A 71 2.71 -8.73 7.73
N ILE A 72 1.83 -8.38 8.65
CA ILE A 72 2.00 -7.25 9.58
C ILE A 72 3.23 -7.46 10.48
N MET A 73 4.02 -6.41 10.73
CA MET A 73 5.22 -6.49 11.58
C MET A 73 4.97 -5.96 12.99
N THR A 74 3.87 -5.23 13.19
CA THR A 74 3.50 -4.69 14.49
C THR A 74 2.78 -5.73 15.34
N TYR A 75 3.31 -5.94 16.55
CA TYR A 75 2.59 -6.66 17.59
C TYR A 75 1.80 -5.64 18.42
N ILE A 76 0.47 -5.63 18.29
CA ILE A 76 -0.39 -4.78 19.14
C ILE A 76 -0.35 -5.37 20.55
N GLN A 77 0.50 -4.84 21.44
CA GLN A 77 0.41 -5.14 22.86
C GLN A 77 -0.79 -4.42 23.46
N ALA A 78 -1.68 -5.19 24.10
CA ALA A 78 -2.88 -4.67 24.75
C ALA A 78 -2.60 -3.87 26.05
N GLU A 79 -1.34 -3.76 26.49
CA GLU A 79 -1.01 -3.19 27.79
C GLU A 79 0.08 -2.12 27.71
N ASN A 80 -0.19 -0.99 28.38
CA ASN A 80 0.74 0.11 28.59
C ASN A 80 2.05 -0.41 29.19
N VAL A 81 3.09 -0.58 28.37
CA VAL A 81 4.45 -0.82 28.87
C VAL A 81 4.88 0.45 29.62
N PRO A 82 5.06 0.40 30.96
CA PRO A 82 5.56 1.53 31.71
C PRO A 82 7.03 1.70 31.35
N GLY A 83 7.37 2.70 30.55
CA GLY A 83 8.77 2.93 30.17
C GLY A 83 9.01 3.77 28.92
N PHE A 84 8.02 3.96 28.05
CA PHE A 84 8.17 4.91 26.95
C PHE A 84 7.97 6.33 27.47
N THR A 85 9.11 6.95 27.76
CA THR A 85 9.20 8.36 28.11
C THR A 85 8.59 9.19 26.98
N LEU A 86 7.77 10.17 27.36
CA LEU A 86 7.32 11.28 26.50
C LEU A 86 8.43 11.64 25.51
N HIS A 87 8.15 11.50 24.21
CA HIS A 87 9.03 12.02 23.19
C HIS A 87 9.26 13.50 23.51
N GLN A 88 10.53 13.90 23.50
CA GLN A 88 10.92 15.31 23.49
C GLN A 88 10.06 16.02 22.44
N LEU A 89 9.53 17.20 22.76
CA LEU A 89 8.79 17.99 21.77
C LEU A 89 9.59 18.00 20.46
N PRO A 90 8.95 17.73 19.31
CA PRO A 90 9.63 17.67 18.02
C PRO A 90 10.53 18.89 17.84
N SER A 91 11.70 18.69 17.23
CA SER A 91 12.63 19.78 16.96
C SER A 91 11.89 20.99 16.37
N GLU A 92 12.00 22.16 17.01
CA GLU A 92 11.36 23.38 16.50
C GLU A 92 11.91 23.81 15.13
N THR A 93 13.10 23.29 14.76
CA THR A 93 13.78 23.63 13.51
C THR A 93 13.65 22.55 12.43
N LEU A 94 13.53 21.28 12.80
CA LEU A 94 13.44 20.14 11.88
C LEU A 94 12.10 19.43 12.05
N THR A 95 11.07 19.96 11.40
CA THR A 95 9.67 19.51 11.56
C THR A 95 9.18 18.61 10.42
N GLY A 96 10.02 18.33 9.41
CA GLY A 96 9.63 17.59 8.19
C GLY A 96 8.85 18.42 7.16
N LYS A 97 8.72 19.74 7.36
CA LYS A 97 8.05 20.63 6.41
C LYS A 97 8.60 20.46 4.98
N GLY A 98 7.71 20.25 4.01
CA GLY A 98 8.05 20.06 2.60
C GLY A 98 8.40 18.62 2.22
N VAL A 99 8.53 17.71 3.19
CA VAL A 99 8.72 16.27 2.96
C VAL A 99 7.37 15.57 2.91
N ILE A 100 7.25 14.57 2.04
CA ILE A 100 6.12 13.65 1.99
C ILE A 100 6.53 12.37 2.74
N ILE A 101 5.65 11.87 3.59
CA ILE A 101 5.78 10.53 4.16
C ILE A 101 4.73 9.64 3.50
N GLY A 102 5.22 8.68 2.72
CA GLY A 102 4.40 7.66 2.07
C GLY A 102 4.30 6.42 2.95
N ILE A 103 3.10 5.89 3.15
CA ILE A 103 2.86 4.68 3.94
C ILE A 103 2.13 3.67 3.06
N VAL A 104 2.69 2.47 2.93
CA VAL A 104 2.05 1.33 2.26
C VAL A 104 1.80 0.26 3.30
N ASP A 105 0.55 0.14 3.74
CA ASP A 105 0.18 -0.65 4.93
C ASP A 105 -1.33 -0.98 4.96
N THR A 106 -1.94 -1.06 6.14
CA THR A 106 -3.35 -1.41 6.37
C THR A 106 -4.34 -0.28 6.12
N GLY A 107 -3.86 0.94 5.89
CA GLY A 107 -4.65 2.13 5.62
C GLY A 107 -4.46 3.23 6.66
N ILE A 108 -5.46 4.12 6.79
CA ILE A 108 -5.48 5.16 7.82
C ILE A 108 -6.90 5.48 8.29
N VAL A 109 -7.08 5.74 9.58
CA VAL A 109 -8.28 6.44 10.09
C VAL A 109 -8.12 7.94 9.86
N TYR A 110 -8.39 8.40 8.63
CA TYR A 110 -8.15 9.79 8.20
C TYR A 110 -8.98 10.84 8.95
N THR A 111 -10.06 10.43 9.61
CA THR A 111 -10.95 11.30 10.39
C THR A 111 -10.36 11.71 11.75
N MET A 112 -9.24 11.12 12.18
CA MET A 112 -8.61 11.47 13.45
C MET A 112 -8.09 12.92 13.44
N PRO A 113 -8.37 13.73 14.48
CA PRO A 113 -7.95 15.13 14.55
C PRO A 113 -6.42 15.34 14.45
N VAL A 114 -5.61 14.34 14.84
CA VAL A 114 -4.14 14.42 14.76
C VAL A 114 -3.61 14.46 13.32
N PHE A 115 -4.44 14.14 12.32
CA PHE A 115 -4.12 14.24 10.89
C PHE A 115 -4.75 15.46 10.21
N GLN A 116 -5.32 16.38 10.99
CA GLN A 116 -5.97 17.60 10.50
C GLN A 116 -5.15 18.82 10.89
N TYR A 117 -4.98 19.75 9.95
CA TYR A 117 -4.47 21.08 10.24
C TYR A 117 -5.43 21.86 11.17
N PRO A 118 -4.96 22.95 11.80
CA PRO A 118 -5.80 23.78 12.66
C PRO A 118 -7.07 24.33 11.99
N ASP A 119 -7.04 24.50 10.67
CA ASP A 119 -8.17 24.97 9.85
C ASP A 119 -9.14 23.84 9.42
N LYS A 120 -8.98 22.63 9.98
CA LYS A 120 -9.76 21.42 9.67
C LYS A 120 -9.55 20.84 8.28
N THR A 121 -8.54 21.30 7.54
CA THR A 121 -8.10 20.60 6.33
C THR A 121 -7.19 19.43 6.68
N SER A 122 -7.11 18.44 5.79
CA SER A 122 -6.32 17.23 5.97
C SER A 122 -4.86 17.47 5.60
N LYS A 123 -3.95 16.90 6.40
CA LYS A 123 -2.54 16.79 6.02
C LYS A 123 -2.25 15.64 5.06
N ILE A 124 -3.24 14.81 4.76
CA ILE A 124 -3.13 13.70 3.82
C ILE A 124 -3.33 14.28 2.41
N ILE A 125 -2.36 14.05 1.53
CA ILE A 125 -2.38 14.46 0.11
C ILE A 125 -3.37 13.57 -0.65
N SER A 126 -3.26 12.25 -0.44
CA SER A 126 -4.15 11.28 -1.04
C SER A 126 -4.13 9.95 -0.30
N ILE A 127 -5.21 9.20 -0.46
CA ILE A 127 -5.37 7.81 0.00
C ILE A 127 -5.66 6.97 -1.24
N TRP A 128 -4.87 5.94 -1.49
CA TRP A 128 -5.22 4.89 -2.44
C TRP A 128 -5.62 3.65 -1.67
N ASP A 129 -6.90 3.29 -1.77
CA ASP A 129 -7.44 2.08 -1.18
C ASP A 129 -7.55 0.99 -2.24
N GLN A 130 -6.64 0.02 -2.20
CA GLN A 130 -6.61 -1.09 -3.16
C GLN A 130 -7.79 -2.06 -3.01
N THR A 131 -8.54 -1.99 -1.89
CA THR A 131 -9.68 -2.88 -1.61
C THR A 131 -10.98 -2.39 -2.21
N ILE A 132 -11.08 -1.09 -2.53
CA ILE A 132 -12.32 -0.48 -2.98
C ILE A 132 -12.38 -0.46 -4.50
N GLU A 133 -13.29 -1.25 -5.06
CA GLU A 133 -13.54 -1.28 -6.50
C GLU A 133 -14.35 -0.06 -6.95
N SER A 134 -13.82 0.71 -7.89
CA SER A 134 -14.55 1.79 -8.55
C SER A 134 -14.00 2.09 -9.95
N ASN A 135 -14.51 3.17 -10.55
CA ASN A 135 -13.96 3.74 -11.78
C ASN A 135 -12.98 4.90 -11.51
N HIS A 136 -12.67 5.18 -10.24
CA HIS A 136 -11.77 6.24 -9.80
C HIS A 136 -10.42 5.65 -9.34
N ASN A 137 -9.85 4.74 -10.14
CA ASN A 137 -8.50 4.24 -9.88
C ASN A 137 -7.48 5.38 -10.08
N PRO A 138 -6.32 5.36 -9.40
CA PRO A 138 -5.28 6.35 -9.65
C PRO A 138 -4.83 6.36 -11.12
N ASN A 139 -4.42 7.52 -11.63
CA ASN A 139 -3.96 7.65 -13.02
C ASN A 139 -2.79 6.70 -13.34
N GLY A 140 -2.96 5.87 -14.37
CA GLY A 140 -1.98 4.84 -14.75
C GLY A 140 -2.10 3.53 -13.96
N PHE A 141 -3.12 3.40 -13.11
CA PHE A 141 -3.47 2.20 -12.36
C PHE A 141 -4.87 1.73 -12.77
N TYR A 142 -5.14 0.44 -12.57
CA TYR A 142 -6.36 -0.21 -13.07
C TYR A 142 -7.23 -0.82 -11.95
N TYR A 143 -6.91 -0.58 -10.68
CA TYR A 143 -7.67 -1.11 -9.54
C TYR A 143 -7.56 -0.21 -8.30
N GLY A 144 -8.42 -0.48 -7.32
CA GLY A 144 -8.55 0.33 -6.12
C GLY A 144 -9.19 1.69 -6.41
N THR A 145 -9.24 2.54 -5.39
CA THR A 145 -9.82 3.88 -5.52
C THR A 145 -8.89 4.93 -4.91
N GLU A 146 -8.58 5.98 -5.66
CA GLU A 146 -7.85 7.16 -5.16
C GLU A 146 -8.85 8.18 -4.60
N TYR A 147 -8.56 8.65 -3.39
CA TYR A 147 -9.21 9.81 -2.79
C TYR A 147 -8.18 10.91 -2.63
N ASN A 148 -8.39 12.04 -3.31
CA ASN A 148 -7.54 13.20 -3.20
C ASN A 148 -7.87 14.04 -1.95
N ARG A 149 -6.99 15.00 -1.63
CA ARG A 149 -7.17 15.90 -0.49
C ARG A 149 -8.51 16.63 -0.46
N ASP A 150 -9.04 17.04 -1.61
CA ASP A 150 -10.32 17.76 -1.65
C ASP A 150 -11.48 16.85 -1.25
N GLN A 151 -11.48 15.59 -1.70
CA GLN A 151 -12.46 14.59 -1.27
C GLN A 151 -12.31 14.25 0.22
N ILE A 152 -11.07 14.15 0.72
CA ILE A 152 -10.80 13.90 2.14
C ILE A 152 -11.29 15.08 2.99
N ASN A 153 -11.05 16.32 2.56
CA ASN A 153 -11.55 17.52 3.23
C ASN A 153 -13.08 17.58 3.22
N ALA A 154 -13.71 17.24 2.09
CA ALA A 154 -15.16 17.15 2.00
C ALA A 154 -15.71 16.07 2.96
N ALA A 155 -15.03 14.93 3.07
CA ALA A 155 -15.39 13.87 4.00
C ALA A 155 -15.26 14.30 5.46
N ILE A 156 -14.15 14.93 5.86
CA ILE A 156 -13.92 15.40 7.25
C ILE A 156 -14.98 16.41 7.71
N ASN A 157 -15.48 17.24 6.78
CA ASN A 157 -16.52 18.24 7.08
C ASN A 157 -17.95 17.70 6.97
N SER A 158 -18.14 16.43 6.60
CA SER A 158 -19.44 15.77 6.49
C SER A 158 -19.83 15.09 7.81
N ASP A 159 -21.13 15.06 8.12
CA ASP A 159 -21.66 14.26 9.23
C ASP A 159 -21.43 12.75 9.02
N ASN A 160 -21.24 12.33 7.76
CA ASN A 160 -20.96 10.94 7.40
C ASN A 160 -19.74 10.87 6.46
N PRO A 161 -18.51 10.98 7.00
CA PRO A 161 -17.28 11.02 6.20
C PRO A 161 -17.13 9.82 5.26
N HIS A 162 -17.48 8.63 5.73
CA HIS A 162 -17.34 7.38 4.99
C HIS A 162 -18.31 7.23 3.80
N ASN A 163 -19.33 8.09 3.68
CA ASN A 163 -20.14 8.13 2.44
C ASN A 163 -19.39 8.79 1.28
N ILE A 164 -18.37 9.61 1.58
CA ILE A 164 -17.56 10.32 0.58
C ILE A 164 -16.22 9.59 0.39
N VAL A 165 -15.53 9.27 1.48
CA VAL A 165 -14.29 8.49 1.48
C VAL A 165 -14.50 7.24 2.36
N PRO A 166 -14.97 6.12 1.77
CA PRO A 166 -15.25 4.88 2.50
C PRO A 166 -14.01 4.14 3.01
N SER A 167 -12.80 4.56 2.64
CA SER A 167 -11.56 3.98 3.17
C SER A 167 -11.43 4.21 4.69
N THR A 168 -10.94 3.21 5.40
CA THR A 168 -10.60 3.27 6.83
C THR A 168 -9.50 2.25 7.12
N ASP A 169 -8.97 2.25 8.33
CA ASP A 169 -8.00 1.26 8.80
C ASP A 169 -8.64 0.37 9.87
N ASP A 170 -8.97 -0.86 9.48
CA ASP A 170 -9.64 -1.85 10.33
C ASP A 170 -8.66 -2.63 11.21
N ILE A 171 -7.35 -2.56 10.90
CA ILE A 171 -6.28 -3.31 11.57
C ILE A 171 -5.48 -2.38 12.52
N GLY A 172 -5.24 -1.14 12.09
CA GLY A 172 -4.68 -0.07 12.92
C GLY A 172 -3.17 0.15 12.80
N GLU A 173 -2.43 -0.74 12.14
CA GLU A 173 -0.96 -0.61 11.99
C GLU A 173 -0.59 0.62 11.16
N GLY A 174 -1.20 0.80 9.99
CA GLY A 174 -0.97 1.96 9.14
C GLY A 174 -1.30 3.29 9.83
N THR A 175 -2.39 3.34 10.61
CA THR A 175 -2.74 4.50 11.43
C THR A 175 -1.71 4.76 12.53
N ALA A 176 -1.22 3.72 13.20
CA ALA A 176 -0.20 3.85 14.23
C ALA A 176 1.14 4.36 13.64
N MET A 177 1.55 3.83 12.49
CA MET A 177 2.73 4.28 11.76
C MET A 177 2.61 5.75 11.34
N ALA A 178 1.46 6.14 10.77
CA ALA A 178 1.17 7.52 10.42
C ALA A 178 1.24 8.45 11.65
N GLY A 179 0.76 7.95 12.79
CA GLY A 179 0.82 8.63 14.07
C GLY A 179 2.26 8.91 14.51
N ILE A 180 3.09 7.85 14.59
CA ILE A 180 4.51 7.94 14.95
C ILE A 180 5.27 8.87 13.99
N ALA A 181 4.97 8.79 12.71
CA ALA A 181 5.67 9.58 11.71
C ALA A 181 5.28 11.07 11.75
N ALA A 182 3.99 11.39 11.83
CA ALA A 182 3.51 12.73 11.51
C ALA A 182 2.23 13.18 12.24
N ALA A 183 1.81 12.55 13.35
CA ALA A 183 0.68 13.08 14.12
C ALA A 183 0.97 14.50 14.64
N PHE A 184 0.02 15.41 14.53
CA PHE A 184 0.01 16.62 15.35
C PHE A 184 -0.14 16.25 16.84
N TYR A 185 0.30 17.17 17.70
CA TYR A 185 0.27 16.96 19.14
C TYR A 185 -1.16 16.71 19.66
N ASP A 186 -1.36 15.55 20.27
CA ASP A 186 -2.56 15.17 20.99
C ASP A 186 -2.35 15.44 22.49
N GLN A 187 -3.02 16.44 23.02
CA GLN A 187 -2.93 16.81 24.44
C GLN A 187 -3.43 15.71 25.39
N LYS A 188 -4.41 14.88 24.97
CA LYS A 188 -4.93 13.82 25.83
C LYS A 188 -3.97 12.65 25.91
N LYS A 189 -3.34 12.31 24.79
CA LYS A 189 -2.36 11.21 24.69
C LYS A 189 -0.94 11.64 25.02
N GLN A 190 -0.68 12.94 25.13
CA GLN A 190 0.67 13.51 25.34
C GLN A 190 1.66 12.98 24.29
N PHE A 191 1.23 12.99 23.03
CA PHE A 191 1.94 12.36 21.92
C PHE A 191 1.92 13.25 20.69
N ALA A 192 3.05 13.34 20.00
CA ALA A 192 3.19 13.88 18.64
C ALA A 192 4.05 12.92 17.84
N GLY A 193 3.90 12.93 16.52
CA GLY A 193 4.85 12.26 15.64
C GLY A 193 6.15 13.05 15.51
N GLU A 194 7.17 12.43 14.93
CA GLU A 194 8.49 13.06 14.77
C GLU A 194 8.47 14.24 13.79
N ALA A 195 7.84 14.04 12.64
CA ALA A 195 7.87 14.96 11.52
C ALA A 195 6.50 15.64 11.34
N ILE A 196 6.06 16.37 12.38
CA ILE A 196 4.71 16.94 12.52
C ILE A 196 4.26 17.84 11.36
N ASN A 197 5.17 18.42 10.57
CA ASN A 197 4.84 19.25 9.41
C ASN A 197 5.04 18.53 8.06
N SER A 198 5.33 17.22 8.08
CA SER A 198 5.25 16.38 6.89
C SER A 198 3.79 16.12 6.53
N GLU A 199 3.55 15.93 5.23
CA GLU A 199 2.27 15.51 4.70
C GLU A 199 2.30 14.03 4.34
N LEU A 200 1.12 13.41 4.36
CA LEU A 200 0.98 11.96 4.23
C LEU A 200 0.45 11.57 2.85
N VAL A 201 0.95 10.47 2.30
CA VAL A 201 0.32 9.74 1.19
C VAL A 201 0.13 8.31 1.66
N ILE A 202 -1.09 7.80 1.60
CA ILE A 202 -1.44 6.51 2.19
C ILE A 202 -1.85 5.53 1.09
N VAL A 203 -1.36 4.30 1.18
CA VAL A 203 -1.82 3.16 0.40
C VAL A 203 -2.33 2.09 1.37
N LYS A 204 -3.63 1.77 1.29
CA LYS A 204 -4.21 0.59 1.94
C LYS A 204 -4.08 -0.59 0.99
N LEU A 205 -3.31 -1.60 1.41
CA LEU A 205 -3.10 -2.81 0.64
C LEU A 205 -4.34 -3.70 0.63
N LYS A 206 -4.60 -4.35 -0.50
CA LYS A 206 -5.60 -5.41 -0.56
C LYS A 206 -5.03 -6.75 -0.09
N PRO A 207 -5.83 -7.61 0.57
CA PRO A 207 -5.38 -8.92 0.98
C PRO A 207 -4.85 -9.77 -0.19
N ALA A 208 -3.88 -10.64 0.10
CA ALA A 208 -3.38 -11.63 -0.84
C ALA A 208 -4.51 -12.53 -1.34
N LYS A 209 -4.49 -12.83 -2.64
CA LYS A 209 -5.50 -13.69 -3.26
C LYS A 209 -5.45 -15.12 -2.67
N PRO A 210 -6.59 -15.82 -2.55
CA PRO A 210 -6.65 -17.16 -1.94
C PRO A 210 -5.71 -18.19 -2.57
N TYR A 211 -5.56 -18.18 -3.91
CA TYR A 211 -4.64 -19.11 -4.59
C TYR A 211 -3.21 -19.01 -4.08
N LEU A 212 -2.76 -17.79 -3.75
CA LEU A 212 -1.40 -17.55 -3.30
C LEU A 212 -1.20 -17.99 -1.85
N LYS A 213 -2.23 -17.78 -1.01
CA LYS A 213 -2.23 -18.32 0.36
C LYS A 213 -2.19 -19.85 0.34
N ASP A 214 -3.01 -20.49 -0.49
CA ASP A 214 -3.02 -21.95 -0.67
C ASP A 214 -1.66 -22.48 -1.17
N PHE A 215 -1.09 -21.83 -2.19
CA PHE A 215 0.23 -22.17 -2.73
C PHE A 215 1.34 -22.20 -1.68
N PHE A 216 1.30 -21.27 -0.71
CA PHE A 216 2.29 -21.19 0.37
C PHE A 216 1.85 -21.86 1.68
N GLY A 217 0.67 -22.49 1.73
CA GLY A 217 0.14 -23.09 2.94
C GLY A 217 -0.17 -22.09 4.06
N ILE A 218 -0.53 -20.85 3.70
CA ILE A 218 -0.91 -19.79 4.64
C ILE A 218 -2.40 -19.94 4.97
N PRO A 219 -2.82 -19.88 6.26
CA PRO A 219 -4.23 -19.92 6.62
C PRO A 219 -5.07 -18.84 5.91
N GLU A 220 -6.28 -19.18 5.51
CA GLU A 220 -7.16 -18.29 4.73
C GLU A 220 -7.47 -16.98 5.48
N ASP A 221 -7.65 -17.07 6.80
CA ASP A 221 -7.98 -15.97 7.71
C ASP A 221 -6.75 -15.14 8.15
N ALA A 222 -5.53 -15.59 7.85
CA ALA A 222 -4.32 -14.83 8.18
C ALA A 222 -4.27 -13.50 7.41
N ILE A 223 -3.99 -12.40 8.13
CA ILE A 223 -3.72 -11.09 7.51
C ILE A 223 -2.44 -11.20 6.69
N CYS A 224 -2.58 -11.00 5.39
CA CYS A 224 -1.53 -11.28 4.43
C CYS A 224 -1.75 -10.43 3.17
N TYR A 225 -0.68 -9.85 2.65
CA TYR A 225 -0.66 -8.98 1.48
C TYR A 225 0.29 -9.53 0.42
N GLN A 226 0.03 -9.31 -0.86
CA GLN A 226 0.86 -9.85 -1.94
C GLN A 226 1.90 -8.84 -2.46
N GLU A 227 3.09 -9.34 -2.81
CA GLU A 227 4.27 -8.55 -3.20
C GLU A 227 3.99 -7.58 -4.35
N ASN A 228 3.26 -8.01 -5.37
CA ASN A 228 2.95 -7.19 -6.53
C ASN A 228 2.07 -5.98 -6.16
N ASP A 229 1.11 -6.14 -5.24
CA ASP A 229 0.27 -5.02 -4.76
C ASP A 229 1.08 -4.03 -3.92
N PHE A 230 2.02 -4.54 -3.12
CA PHE A 230 2.99 -3.72 -2.39
C PHE A 230 3.89 -2.92 -3.33
N MET A 231 4.46 -3.55 -4.35
CA MET A 231 5.27 -2.88 -5.37
C MET A 231 4.48 -1.80 -6.13
N MET A 232 3.21 -2.07 -6.45
CA MET A 232 2.34 -1.06 -7.05
C MET A 232 2.04 0.08 -6.06
N GLY A 233 1.91 -0.20 -4.76
CA GLY A 233 1.84 0.79 -3.69
C GLY A 233 3.03 1.75 -3.70
N ILE A 234 4.25 1.20 -3.74
CA ILE A 234 5.49 1.99 -3.84
C ILE A 234 5.49 2.83 -5.12
N LYS A 235 5.12 2.24 -6.27
CA LYS A 235 5.00 2.96 -7.55
C LYS A 235 4.06 4.16 -7.45
N TYR A 236 2.90 3.99 -6.80
CA TYR A 236 1.94 5.07 -6.58
C TYR A 236 2.53 6.18 -5.71
N LEU A 237 3.17 5.85 -4.59
CA LEU A 237 3.82 6.83 -3.72
C LEU A 237 4.86 7.67 -4.47
N LEU A 238 5.70 7.03 -5.29
CA LEU A 238 6.69 7.71 -6.12
C LEU A 238 6.03 8.60 -7.18
N ALA A 239 4.93 8.15 -7.79
CA ALA A 239 4.17 8.96 -8.75
C ALA A 239 3.60 10.23 -8.11
N ILE A 240 3.08 10.13 -6.88
CA ILE A 240 2.61 11.30 -6.11
C ILE A 240 3.78 12.23 -5.79
N ALA A 241 4.90 11.71 -5.27
CA ALA A 241 6.08 12.52 -4.96
C ALA A 241 6.60 13.31 -6.18
N ASN A 242 6.63 12.66 -7.35
CA ASN A 242 6.99 13.29 -8.61
C ASN A 242 5.99 14.38 -9.03
N ARG A 243 4.68 14.12 -8.91
CA ARG A 243 3.62 15.10 -9.23
C ARG A 243 3.70 16.34 -8.34
N GLU A 244 3.98 16.13 -7.05
CA GLU A 244 4.12 17.21 -6.07
C GLU A 244 5.51 17.88 -6.11
N ASN A 245 6.46 17.34 -6.89
CA ASN A 245 7.86 17.78 -6.98
C ASN A 245 8.53 17.92 -5.60
N ARG A 246 8.39 16.89 -4.75
CA ARG A 246 8.84 16.90 -3.36
C ARG A 246 9.56 15.61 -2.96
N PRO A 247 10.51 15.69 -2.01
CA PRO A 247 11.16 14.50 -1.46
C PRO A 247 10.14 13.64 -0.71
N ILE A 248 10.32 12.32 -0.80
CA ILE A 248 9.49 11.33 -0.11
C ILE A 248 10.33 10.38 0.75
N VAL A 249 9.84 10.09 1.94
CA VAL A 249 10.26 8.97 2.77
C VAL A 249 9.16 7.92 2.73
N ILE A 250 9.49 6.69 2.36
CA ILE A 250 8.52 5.58 2.31
C ILE A 250 8.70 4.71 3.55
N CYS A 251 7.64 4.58 4.34
CA CYS A 251 7.58 3.73 5.52
C CYS A 251 6.70 2.50 5.23
N THR A 252 7.17 1.33 5.62
CA THR A 252 6.52 0.04 5.35
C THR A 252 6.44 -0.76 6.65
N GLY A 253 5.23 -1.09 7.11
CA GLY A 253 5.00 -1.90 8.31
C GLY A 253 4.81 -3.39 8.02
N ILE A 254 4.90 -3.78 6.75
CA ILE A 254 4.75 -5.17 6.32
C ILE A 254 6.10 -5.82 6.00
N GLY A 255 6.20 -7.13 6.24
CA GLY A 255 7.43 -7.89 6.07
C GLY A 255 7.19 -9.34 5.65
N SER A 256 8.22 -9.97 5.09
CA SER A 256 8.19 -11.37 4.68
C SER A 256 9.50 -12.08 5.00
N SER A 257 9.40 -13.36 5.37
CA SER A 257 10.55 -14.27 5.50
C SER A 257 10.71 -15.19 4.28
N GLN A 258 9.94 -14.97 3.20
CA GLN A 258 9.97 -15.78 1.98
C GLN A 258 11.10 -15.34 1.03
N GLY A 259 12.31 -15.16 1.54
CA GLY A 259 13.44 -14.66 0.76
C GLY A 259 14.78 -15.14 1.29
N SER A 260 15.83 -14.93 0.49
CA SER A 260 17.20 -15.28 0.90
C SER A 260 17.78 -14.28 1.91
N HIS A 261 17.17 -13.09 2.03
CA HIS A 261 17.68 -11.96 2.81
C HIS A 261 19.06 -11.46 2.38
N THR A 262 19.46 -11.74 1.14
CA THR A 262 20.77 -11.33 0.57
C THR A 262 20.69 -10.11 -0.35
N GLY A 263 19.50 -9.52 -0.54
CA GLY A 263 19.29 -8.39 -1.45
C GLY A 263 19.15 -8.79 -2.94
N ASN A 264 19.06 -10.08 -3.24
CA ASN A 264 18.90 -10.59 -4.60
C ASN A 264 17.44 -10.92 -4.97
N ASP A 265 16.49 -10.57 -4.11
CA ASP A 265 15.05 -10.77 -4.38
C ASP A 265 14.53 -9.71 -5.35
N ILE A 266 13.40 -9.99 -6.02
CA ILE A 266 12.83 -9.10 -7.05
C ILE A 266 12.58 -7.70 -6.50
N ILE A 267 12.02 -7.58 -5.29
CA ILE A 267 11.75 -6.28 -4.67
C ILE A 267 13.02 -5.49 -4.29
N SER A 268 14.17 -6.15 -4.20
CA SER A 268 15.45 -5.51 -3.90
C SER A 268 16.13 -4.89 -5.13
N ASN A 269 15.61 -5.12 -6.34
CA ASN A 269 16.23 -4.77 -7.63
C ASN A 269 15.34 -3.93 -8.55
#